data_AF-V6AU94-F1
#
_entry.id   AF-V6AU94-F1
#
_cell.length_a   1.000
_cell.length_b   1.000
_cell.length_c   1.000
_cell.angle_alpha   90.00
_cell.angle_beta   90.00
_cell.angle_gamma   90.00
#
_symmetry.space_group_name_H-M   'P 1'
#
loop_
_entity.id
_entity.type
_entity.pdbx_description
1 polymer ?
#
loop_
_entity_poly.entity_id
_entity_poly.type
_entity_poly.pdbx_seq_one_letter_code
_entity_poly.pdbx_strand_id
1 'polypeptide(L)'
;MLWFIGIGITGPDSLSLRARQIISECDIVYFEQFTSPIKEQNSYEIRSIVKGEFRLGPRWLVEDGREILDAARGKKVALLSYGDPYIATTHIELRVRAVLEGIQTDTVHASSAITSLIGECGLHYYKVGRTVTIMSGIRPSTAYYTIFENLKLGSHTVVLLEYNQNRGFFLSPVEAFKSLLEEEREQVRKVVSDSLYAIVASRIGFEDQKITAGKISSLLDKDFGKAPHTIVIPGTLHFTESDALKALAECADMPEENTPKIEKISAQMMRKYVPMVRRALEQIAPHYSDAKEFAGVLENADLYIRDAERFFEQGKDELAILSIGYADGLVDALRIAKGIEPEMNS
;
A
#
# COMPACT_ATOMS: atom_id res chain seq x y z
N MET A 1 26.53 22.79 3.20
CA MET A 1 26.35 21.33 3.03
C MET A 1 25.11 20.90 3.80
N LEU A 2 24.29 20.01 3.22
CA LEU A 2 23.08 19.48 3.86
C LEU A 2 23.18 17.96 4.07
N TRP A 3 23.08 17.52 5.32
CA TRP A 3 23.04 16.12 5.71
C TRP A 3 21.62 15.63 5.90
N PHE A 4 21.31 14.44 5.39
CA PHE A 4 20.09 13.70 5.71
C PHE A 4 20.46 12.53 6.62
N ILE A 5 19.98 12.52 7.87
CA ILE A 5 20.43 11.55 8.88
C ILE A 5 19.23 10.82 9.45
N GLY A 6 19.21 9.50 9.25
CA GLY A 6 18.29 8.62 9.94
C GLY A 6 18.75 8.41 11.38
N ILE A 7 17.81 8.47 12.32
CA ILE A 7 18.08 8.18 13.73
C ILE A 7 17.61 6.78 14.14
N GLY A 8 17.15 5.96 13.19
CA GLY A 8 16.73 4.60 13.47
C GLY A 8 15.38 4.51 14.19
N ILE A 9 15.02 3.30 14.63
CA ILE A 9 13.71 2.99 15.21
C ILE A 9 13.61 3.46 16.67
N THR A 10 14.67 3.23 17.46
CA THR A 10 14.71 3.60 18.88
C THR A 10 15.16 5.04 19.12
N GLY A 11 15.41 5.82 18.07
CA GLY A 11 15.84 7.20 18.17
C GLY A 11 17.30 7.33 18.60
N PRO A 12 17.65 8.22 19.55
CA PRO A 12 19.05 8.49 19.91
C PRO A 12 19.90 7.25 20.19
N ASP A 13 19.33 6.21 20.79
CA ASP A 13 20.00 4.94 21.09
C ASP A 13 20.47 4.19 19.83
N SER A 14 19.78 4.37 18.70
CA SER A 14 20.12 3.78 17.41
C SER A 14 21.16 4.59 16.61
N LEU A 15 21.56 5.78 17.09
CA LEU A 15 22.51 6.62 16.36
C LEU A 15 23.89 5.97 16.27
N SER A 16 24.38 5.80 15.03
CA SER A 16 25.76 5.41 14.79
C SER A 16 26.74 6.47 15.32
N LEU A 17 27.98 6.05 15.64
CA LEU A 17 29.04 6.98 16.06
C LEU A 17 29.28 8.08 15.02
N ARG A 18 29.21 7.73 13.73
CA ARG A 18 29.32 8.69 12.62
C ARG A 18 28.18 9.70 12.63
N ALA A 19 26.93 9.26 12.84
CA ALA A 19 25.79 10.17 12.92
C ALA A 19 25.94 11.15 14.08
N ARG A 20 26.30 10.67 15.29
CA ARG A 20 26.53 11.52 16.47
C ARG A 20 27.61 12.57 16.22
N GLN A 21 28.72 12.17 15.61
CA GLN A 21 29.81 13.09 15.27
C GLN A 21 29.32 14.19 14.31
N ILE A 22 28.68 13.82 13.20
CA ILE A 22 28.17 14.77 12.20
C ILE A 22 27.16 15.74 12.82
N ILE A 23 26.20 15.24 13.61
CA ILE A 23 25.22 16.06 14.34
C ILE A 23 25.93 17.10 15.22
N SER A 24 26.97 16.69 15.96
CA SER A 24 27.70 17.59 16.86
C SER A 24 28.53 18.66 16.14
N GLU A 25 28.89 18.42 14.87
CA GLU A 25 29.68 19.34 14.03
C GLU A 25 28.82 20.25 13.13
N CYS A 26 27.50 20.04 13.10
CA CYS A 26 26.59 20.89 12.32
C CYS A 26 26.29 22.21 13.04
N ASP A 27 26.20 23.27 12.25
CA ASP A 27 25.84 24.60 12.73
C ASP A 27 24.33 24.68 13.04
N ILE A 28 23.50 23.96 12.27
CA ILE A 28 22.05 23.89 12.45
C ILE A 28 21.57 22.46 12.26
N VAL A 29 20.74 21.98 13.18
CA VAL A 29 20.12 20.65 13.15
C VAL A 29 18.60 20.82 13.21
N TYR A 30 17.95 20.42 12.13
CA TYR A 30 16.49 20.30 12.04
C TYR A 30 16.08 18.87 12.38
N PHE A 31 15.21 18.68 13.35
CA PHE A 31 14.63 17.38 13.66
C PHE A 31 13.17 17.36 13.24
N GLU A 32 12.85 16.66 12.16
CA GLU A 32 11.49 16.61 11.64
C GLU A 32 10.58 15.75 12.53
N GLN A 33 9.33 16.19 12.67
CA GLN A 33 8.35 15.62 13.60
C GLN A 33 7.03 15.21 12.93
N PHE A 34 6.97 15.17 11.60
CA PHE A 34 5.72 14.93 10.86
C PHE A 34 5.66 13.55 10.21
N THR A 35 6.80 12.90 9.98
CA THR A 35 6.81 11.50 9.50
C THR A 35 6.64 10.50 10.65
N SER A 36 6.99 10.90 11.88
CA SER A 36 6.83 10.11 13.11
C SER A 36 6.82 11.01 14.35
N PRO A 37 6.12 10.62 15.43
CA PRO A 37 6.07 11.41 16.65
C PRO A 37 7.43 11.38 17.37
N ILE A 38 7.89 12.54 17.84
CA ILE A 38 9.10 12.65 18.64
C ILE A 38 8.74 12.59 20.12
N LYS A 39 9.36 11.65 20.87
CA LYS A 39 9.30 11.67 22.35
C LYS A 39 10.10 12.86 22.87
N GLU A 40 9.58 13.54 23.89
CA GLU A 40 10.27 14.69 24.51
C GLU A 40 11.70 14.35 24.96
N GLN A 41 11.87 13.19 25.59
CA GLN A 41 13.18 12.66 25.99
C GLN A 41 14.16 12.55 24.81
N ASN A 42 13.70 12.04 23.67
CA ASN A 42 14.54 11.90 22.48
C ASN A 42 14.95 13.26 21.91
N SER A 43 14.05 14.25 21.94
CA SER A 43 14.36 15.62 21.55
C SER A 43 15.45 16.24 22.45
N TYR A 44 15.37 16.01 23.77
CA TYR A 44 16.37 16.48 24.73
C TYR A 44 17.74 15.83 24.48
N GLU A 45 17.77 14.51 24.26
CA GLU A 45 19.02 13.79 24.01
C GLU A 45 19.70 14.23 22.71
N ILE A 46 18.94 14.38 21.62
CA ILE A 46 19.50 14.92 20.37
C ILE A 46 20.02 16.34 20.60
N ARG A 47 19.25 17.20 21.28
CA ARG A 47 19.68 18.57 21.59
C ARG A 47 20.98 18.59 22.40
N SER A 48 21.21 17.63 23.29
CA SER A 48 22.46 17.53 24.06
C SER A 48 23.71 17.21 23.21
N ILE A 49 23.54 16.59 22.05
CA ILE A 49 24.61 16.26 21.11
C ILE A 49 24.97 17.48 20.23
N VAL A 50 23.98 18.34 19.96
CA VAL A 50 24.08 19.48 19.06
C VAL A 50 24.88 20.60 19.72
N LYS A 51 26.00 21.01 19.11
CA LYS A 51 26.77 22.19 19.55
C LYS A 51 26.28 23.49 18.92
N GLY A 52 25.63 23.39 17.77
CA GLY A 52 25.02 24.51 17.05
C GLY A 52 23.57 24.77 17.47
N GLU A 53 22.77 25.24 16.52
CA GLU A 53 21.35 25.48 16.73
C GLU A 53 20.52 24.21 16.51
N PHE A 54 19.57 23.94 17.41
CA PHE A 54 18.60 22.85 17.27
C PHE A 54 17.19 23.40 17.05
N ARG A 55 16.53 22.95 15.97
CA ARG A 55 15.18 23.34 15.58
C ARG A 55 14.30 22.11 15.34
N LEU A 56 13.04 22.18 15.74
CA LEU A 56 12.04 21.21 15.30
C LEU A 56 11.56 21.58 13.89
N GLY A 57 11.47 20.58 13.01
CA GLY A 57 11.00 20.72 11.63
C GLY A 57 9.55 20.25 11.47
N PRO A 58 8.55 21.13 11.55
CA PRO A 58 7.18 20.78 11.16
C PRO A 58 7.11 20.52 9.64
N ARG A 59 6.06 19.83 9.19
CA ARG A 59 5.86 19.45 7.77
C ARG A 59 6.08 20.60 6.79
N TRP A 60 5.42 21.74 7.04
CA TRP A 60 5.48 22.90 6.14
C TRP A 60 6.89 23.44 5.96
N LEU A 61 7.74 23.39 7.00
CA LEU A 61 9.12 23.89 6.94
C LEU A 61 9.98 22.98 6.06
N VAL A 62 9.83 21.67 6.22
CA VAL A 62 10.61 20.67 5.48
C VAL A 62 10.16 20.58 4.02
N GLU A 63 8.84 20.59 3.76
CA GLU A 63 8.29 20.58 2.41
C GLU A 63 8.55 21.90 1.67
N ASP A 64 8.45 23.06 2.34
CA ASP A 64 8.83 24.35 1.74
C ASP A 64 10.34 24.41 1.47
N GLY A 65 11.17 23.96 2.41
CA GLY A 65 12.60 23.73 2.23
C GLY A 65 13.48 24.97 2.12
N ARG A 66 12.94 26.16 1.82
CA ARG A 66 13.74 27.38 1.56
C ARG A 66 14.68 27.73 2.70
N GLU A 67 14.18 27.68 3.93
CA GLU A 67 14.99 27.96 5.12
C GLU A 67 16.18 27.00 5.26
N ILE A 68 15.95 25.70 5.06
CA ILE A 68 16.98 24.66 5.16
C ILE A 68 18.02 24.84 4.06
N LEU A 69 17.57 25.11 2.82
CA LEU A 69 18.44 25.29 1.66
C LEU A 69 19.29 26.55 1.79
N ASP A 70 18.68 27.69 2.17
CA ASP A 70 19.38 28.95 2.38
C ASP A 70 20.45 28.83 3.46
N ALA A 71 20.14 28.16 4.57
CA ALA A 71 21.12 27.88 5.61
C ALA A 71 22.27 26.99 5.08
N ALA A 72 21.96 25.96 4.31
CA ALA A 72 22.94 25.00 3.81
C ALA A 72 23.90 25.56 2.74
N ARG A 73 23.64 26.75 2.18
CA ARG A 73 24.57 27.46 1.28
C ARG A 73 25.88 27.85 1.96
N GLY A 74 25.82 28.29 3.21
CA GLY A 74 26.99 28.79 3.96
C GLY A 74 27.34 27.98 5.21
N LYS A 75 26.47 27.06 5.64
CA LYS A 75 26.61 26.32 6.90
C LYS A 75 26.59 24.80 6.69
N LYS A 76 27.03 24.06 7.72
CA LYS A 76 26.77 22.63 7.87
C LYS A 76 25.39 22.44 8.50
N VAL A 77 24.45 21.91 7.73
CA VAL A 77 23.07 21.70 8.17
C VAL A 77 22.75 20.22 8.18
N ALA A 78 22.00 19.74 9.17
CA ALA A 78 21.46 18.38 9.19
C ALA A 78 19.93 18.41 9.29
N LEU A 79 19.28 17.53 8.54
CA LEU A 79 17.87 17.16 8.69
C LEU A 79 17.81 15.73 9.24
N LEU A 80 17.29 15.60 10.45
CA LEU A 80 17.12 14.33 11.15
C LEU A 80 15.69 13.84 10.99
N SER A 81 15.53 12.52 10.79
CA SER A 81 14.23 11.85 10.77
C SER A 81 14.30 10.49 11.48
N TYR A 82 13.20 10.05 12.07
CA TYR A 82 13.09 8.67 12.55
C TYR A 82 13.25 7.66 11.41
N GLY A 83 13.77 6.48 11.75
CA GLY A 83 14.05 5.45 10.77
C GLY A 83 15.16 5.86 9.80
N ASP A 84 14.96 5.57 8.52
CA ASP A 84 15.83 5.97 7.42
C ASP A 84 15.28 7.24 6.75
N PRO A 85 16.12 8.20 6.33
CA PRO A 85 15.64 9.46 5.77
C PRO A 85 14.87 9.33 4.47
N TYR A 86 14.95 8.20 3.76
CA TYR A 86 14.32 8.01 2.44
C TYR A 86 13.24 6.92 2.40
N ILE A 87 12.96 6.25 3.52
CA ILE A 87 11.95 5.19 3.56
C ILE A 87 10.62 5.77 4.04
N ALA A 88 9.62 5.80 3.14
CA ALA A 88 8.29 6.37 3.36
C ALA A 88 8.30 7.87 3.73
N THR A 89 9.22 8.62 3.14
CA THR A 89 9.32 10.08 3.26
C THR A 89 9.43 10.73 1.88
N THR A 90 9.31 12.05 1.84
CA THR A 90 9.56 12.86 0.63
C THR A 90 10.88 13.62 0.67
N HIS A 91 11.78 13.33 1.64
CA HIS A 91 13.03 14.07 1.82
C HIS A 91 13.97 14.02 0.61
N ILE A 92 13.81 13.03 -0.26
CA ILE A 92 14.57 12.94 -1.52
C ILE A 92 14.31 14.15 -2.42
N GLU A 93 13.11 14.73 -2.39
CA GLU A 93 12.76 15.93 -3.15
C GLU A 93 13.60 17.14 -2.69
N LEU A 94 13.73 17.34 -1.37
CA LEU A 94 14.56 18.41 -0.80
C LEU A 94 16.04 18.21 -1.15
N ARG A 95 16.51 16.96 -1.17
CA ARG A 95 17.88 16.64 -1.60
C ARG A 95 18.10 17.01 -3.07
N VAL A 96 17.15 16.72 -3.95
CA VAL A 96 17.23 17.07 -5.37
C VAL A 96 17.33 18.59 -5.53
N ARG A 97 16.49 19.37 -4.84
CA ARG A 97 16.57 20.84 -4.85
C ARG A 97 17.93 21.35 -4.38
N ALA A 98 18.47 20.81 -3.28
CA ALA A 98 19.80 21.17 -2.78
C ALA A 98 20.89 20.95 -3.83
N VAL A 99 20.90 19.79 -4.50
CA VAL A 99 21.89 19.47 -5.54
C VAL A 99 21.77 20.42 -6.74
N LEU A 100 20.54 20.72 -7.20
CA LEU A 100 20.31 21.65 -8.31
C LEU A 100 20.74 23.09 -7.98
N GLU A 101 20.71 23.48 -6.69
CA GLU A 101 21.21 24.77 -6.21
C GLU A 101 22.72 24.79 -5.91
N GLY A 102 23.44 23.70 -6.23
CA GLY A 102 24.88 23.59 -6.00
C GLY A 102 25.27 23.34 -4.54
N ILE A 103 24.32 22.95 -3.68
CA ILE A 103 24.56 22.62 -2.28
C ILE A 103 25.03 21.16 -2.20
N GLN A 104 26.21 20.93 -1.63
CA GLN A 104 26.69 19.58 -1.35
C GLN A 104 25.76 18.86 -0.37
N THR A 105 25.38 17.63 -0.68
CA THR A 105 24.54 16.77 0.17
C THR A 105 25.23 15.45 0.49
N ASP A 106 24.98 14.89 1.68
CA ASP A 106 25.38 13.52 2.03
C ASP A 106 24.36 12.91 3.01
N THR A 107 24.40 11.59 3.19
CA THR A 107 23.38 10.83 3.91
C THR A 107 24.01 9.89 4.94
N VAL A 108 23.37 9.78 6.11
CA VAL A 108 23.62 8.67 7.05
C VAL A 108 22.33 7.86 7.19
N HIS A 109 22.38 6.63 6.69
CA HIS A 109 21.28 5.68 6.77
C HIS A 109 21.14 5.08 8.17
N ALA A 110 19.95 4.59 8.48
CA ALA A 110 19.65 3.89 9.73
C ALA A 110 18.53 2.85 9.54
N SER A 111 18.32 2.00 10.55
CA SER A 111 17.25 0.99 10.53
C SER A 111 15.88 1.64 10.42
N SER A 112 15.03 1.18 9.50
CA SER A 112 13.64 1.65 9.37
C SER A 112 12.66 0.65 9.99
N ALA A 113 11.64 1.16 10.67
CA ALA A 113 10.57 0.33 11.21
C ALA A 113 9.88 -0.48 10.10
N ILE A 114 9.76 0.09 8.89
CA ILE A 114 9.14 -0.56 7.72
C ILE A 114 9.93 -1.78 7.25
N THR A 115 11.26 -1.70 7.31
CA THR A 115 12.11 -2.85 6.94
C THR A 115 12.17 -3.87 8.06
N SER A 116 12.32 -3.42 9.30
CA SER A 116 12.48 -4.31 10.46
C SER A 116 11.19 -5.07 10.80
N LEU A 117 10.01 -4.44 10.66
CA LEU A 117 8.75 -5.09 11.01
C LEU A 117 8.51 -6.40 10.26
N ILE A 118 9.04 -6.53 9.05
CA ILE A 118 8.88 -7.75 8.25
C ILE A 118 9.65 -8.91 8.88
N GLY A 119 10.88 -8.63 9.33
CA GLY A 119 11.67 -9.59 10.09
C GLY A 119 11.06 -9.92 11.45
N GLU A 120 10.54 -8.91 12.16
CA GLU A 120 9.83 -9.11 13.45
C GLU A 120 8.58 -9.97 13.30
N CYS A 121 7.87 -9.87 12.16
CA CYS A 121 6.75 -10.74 11.81
C CYS A 121 7.20 -12.16 11.39
N GLY A 122 8.50 -12.44 11.29
CA GLY A 122 9.02 -13.71 10.79
C GLY A 122 8.85 -13.92 9.28
N LEU A 123 8.53 -12.86 8.53
CA LEU A 123 8.34 -12.90 7.08
C LEU A 123 9.66 -12.62 6.35
N HIS A 124 9.77 -13.13 5.14
CA HIS A 124 10.91 -12.91 4.28
C HIS A 124 10.78 -11.59 3.53
N TYR A 125 11.75 -10.69 3.74
CA TYR A 125 11.72 -9.35 3.14
C TYR A 125 11.67 -9.36 1.60
N TYR A 126 12.33 -10.32 0.94
CA TYR A 126 12.33 -10.43 -0.52
C TYR A 126 10.95 -10.80 -1.12
N LYS A 127 9.98 -11.19 -0.30
CA LYS A 127 8.59 -11.46 -0.72
C LYS A 127 7.67 -10.26 -0.52
N VAL A 128 8.19 -9.12 -0.06
CA VAL A 128 7.41 -7.89 0.09
C VAL A 128 7.18 -7.26 -1.28
N GLY A 129 5.92 -7.00 -1.59
CA GLY A 129 5.48 -6.30 -2.80
C GLY A 129 5.42 -4.80 -2.59
N ARG A 130 4.56 -4.12 -3.37
CA ARG A 130 4.41 -2.66 -3.26
C ARG A 130 3.76 -2.28 -1.92
N THR A 131 4.40 -1.39 -1.18
CA THR A 131 3.86 -0.77 0.05
C THR A 131 2.80 0.28 -0.29
N VAL A 132 1.80 0.43 0.57
CA VAL A 132 0.75 1.44 0.44
C VAL A 132 0.39 2.06 1.78
N THR A 133 -0.27 3.21 1.77
CA THR A 133 -0.75 3.89 2.99
C THR A 133 -2.27 4.04 2.94
N ILE A 134 -2.94 3.79 4.06
CA ILE A 134 -4.37 4.11 4.25
C ILE A 134 -4.48 5.36 5.12
N MET A 135 -5.34 6.29 4.68
CA MET A 135 -5.61 7.56 5.34
C MET A 135 -7.07 7.65 5.79
N SER A 136 -7.30 8.37 6.89
CA SER A 136 -8.64 8.59 7.41
C SER A 136 -9.46 9.48 6.47
N GLY A 137 -10.71 9.11 6.23
CA GLY A 137 -11.63 9.89 5.39
C GLY A 137 -11.34 9.84 3.88
N ILE A 138 -10.34 9.09 3.44
CA ILE A 138 -10.03 8.86 2.02
C ILE A 138 -10.36 7.41 1.68
N ARG A 139 -11.09 7.18 0.59
CA ARG A 139 -11.39 5.83 0.12
C ARG A 139 -10.09 5.06 -0.15
N PRO A 140 -9.92 3.83 0.37
CA PRO A 140 -8.66 3.10 0.29
C PRO A 140 -8.49 2.38 -1.06
N SER A 141 -9.08 2.86 -2.16
CA SER A 141 -9.05 2.20 -3.46
C SER A 141 -7.62 1.88 -3.91
N THR A 142 -6.66 2.80 -3.76
CA THR A 142 -5.24 2.54 -4.08
C THR A 142 -4.66 1.42 -3.22
N ALA A 143 -5.00 1.37 -1.94
CA ALA A 143 -4.54 0.31 -1.03
C ALA A 143 -5.17 -1.03 -1.42
N TYR A 144 -6.47 -1.06 -1.66
CA TYR A 144 -7.22 -2.22 -2.11
C TYR A 144 -6.62 -2.83 -3.39
N TYR A 145 -6.43 -2.02 -4.43
CA TYR A 145 -5.83 -2.48 -5.69
C TYR A 145 -4.38 -2.91 -5.53
N THR A 146 -3.61 -2.27 -4.64
CA THR A 146 -2.23 -2.69 -4.34
C THR A 146 -2.21 -4.05 -3.65
N ILE A 147 -3.08 -4.28 -2.66
CA ILE A 147 -3.23 -5.57 -1.99
C ILE A 147 -3.59 -6.64 -3.02
N PHE A 148 -4.54 -6.37 -3.91
CA PHE A 148 -4.93 -7.29 -4.97
C PHE A 148 -3.75 -7.70 -5.87
N GLU A 149 -3.01 -6.71 -6.40
CA GLU A 149 -1.88 -6.99 -7.29
C GLU A 149 -0.74 -7.73 -6.59
N ASN A 150 -0.43 -7.39 -5.34
CA ASN A 150 0.57 -8.11 -4.56
C ASN A 150 0.13 -9.56 -4.29
N LEU A 151 -1.13 -9.77 -3.88
CA LEU A 151 -1.64 -11.11 -3.62
C LEU A 151 -1.63 -12.00 -4.87
N LYS A 152 -1.94 -11.44 -6.05
CA LYS A 152 -1.82 -12.14 -7.35
C LYS A 152 -0.40 -12.63 -7.62
N LEU A 153 0.61 -11.89 -7.17
CA LEU A 153 2.02 -12.25 -7.33
C LEU A 153 2.55 -13.11 -6.17
N GLY A 154 1.73 -13.42 -5.17
CA GLY A 154 2.17 -14.15 -3.97
C GLY A 154 2.93 -13.28 -2.97
N SER A 155 2.99 -11.95 -3.18
CA SER A 155 3.77 -11.03 -2.37
C SER A 155 3.02 -10.53 -1.14
N HIS A 156 3.75 -10.27 -0.05
CA HIS A 156 3.21 -9.60 1.13
C HIS A 156 3.00 -8.11 0.86
N THR A 157 1.92 -7.54 1.38
CA THR A 157 1.65 -6.09 1.28
C THR A 157 1.88 -5.44 2.62
N VAL A 158 2.78 -4.45 2.67
CA VAL A 158 2.88 -3.55 3.83
C VAL A 158 1.90 -2.40 3.66
N VAL A 159 1.03 -2.23 4.64
CA VAL A 159 -0.02 -1.21 4.66
C VAL A 159 0.25 -0.28 5.85
N LEU A 160 0.82 0.88 5.54
CA LEU A 160 1.08 1.94 6.50
C LEU A 160 -0.23 2.63 6.87
N LEU A 161 -0.32 3.09 8.12
CA LEU A 161 -1.48 3.79 8.64
C LEU A 161 -1.13 5.27 8.87
N GLU A 162 -2.05 6.17 8.53
CA GLU A 162 -1.81 7.61 8.63
C GLU A 162 -1.40 8.04 10.04
N TYR A 163 -0.34 8.85 10.10
CA TYR A 163 -0.04 9.73 11.20
C TYR A 163 -0.33 11.18 10.79
N ASN A 164 -1.18 11.86 11.57
CA ASN A 164 -1.48 13.27 11.36
C ASN A 164 -0.93 14.09 12.53
N GLN A 165 0.23 14.71 12.31
CA GLN A 165 0.94 15.51 13.31
C GLN A 165 0.07 16.62 13.92
N ASN A 166 -0.66 17.37 13.08
CA ASN A 166 -1.45 18.52 13.52
C ASN A 166 -2.58 18.14 14.48
N ARG A 167 -3.11 16.92 14.34
CA ARG A 167 -4.21 16.39 15.17
C ARG A 167 -3.72 15.44 16.26
N GLY A 168 -2.43 15.07 16.28
CA GLY A 168 -1.91 13.99 17.12
C GLY A 168 -2.63 12.66 16.89
N PHE A 169 -3.04 12.40 15.64
CA PHE A 169 -3.93 11.30 15.29
C PHE A 169 -3.19 10.18 14.58
N PHE A 170 -3.53 8.93 14.91
CA PHE A 170 -3.13 7.74 14.18
C PHE A 170 -4.37 6.99 13.73
N LEU A 171 -4.41 6.57 12.47
CA LEU A 171 -5.45 5.67 12.00
C LEU A 171 -5.27 4.30 12.68
N SER A 172 -6.34 3.77 13.28
CA SER A 172 -6.28 2.47 13.94
C SER A 172 -6.34 1.31 12.93
N PRO A 173 -5.75 0.13 13.24
CA PRO A 173 -5.87 -1.04 12.39
C PRO A 173 -7.32 -1.46 12.13
N VAL A 174 -8.19 -1.35 13.14
CA VAL A 174 -9.62 -1.69 13.05
C VAL A 174 -10.34 -0.78 12.05
N GLU A 175 -10.10 0.53 12.08
CA GLU A 175 -10.68 1.46 11.10
C GLU A 175 -10.16 1.20 9.69
N ALA A 176 -8.89 0.85 9.53
CA ALA A 176 -8.31 0.48 8.24
C ALA A 176 -8.91 -0.82 7.68
N PHE A 177 -9.15 -1.83 8.51
CA PHE A 177 -9.84 -3.05 8.09
C PHE A 177 -11.28 -2.76 7.67
N LYS A 178 -12.01 -1.94 8.44
CA LYS A 178 -13.38 -1.55 8.10
C LYS A 178 -13.45 -0.82 6.76
N SER A 179 -12.54 0.14 6.51
CA SER A 179 -12.53 0.87 5.24
C SER A 179 -12.18 -0.03 4.05
N LEU A 180 -11.30 -1.02 4.21
CA LEU A 180 -11.01 -2.01 3.17
C LEU A 180 -12.22 -2.95 2.90
N LEU A 181 -12.94 -3.36 3.94
CA LEU A 181 -14.18 -4.15 3.80
C LEU A 181 -15.30 -3.34 3.14
N GLU A 182 -15.39 -2.04 3.40
CA GLU A 182 -16.32 -1.13 2.72
C GLU A 182 -15.96 -0.99 1.25
N GLU A 183 -14.68 -0.80 0.92
CA GLU A 183 -14.21 -0.74 -0.47
C GLU A 183 -14.51 -2.06 -1.22
N GLU A 184 -14.35 -3.22 -0.58
CA GLU A 184 -14.75 -4.50 -1.17
C GLU A 184 -16.23 -4.52 -1.58
N ARG A 185 -17.14 -3.96 -0.77
CA ARG A 185 -18.57 -3.95 -1.09
C ARG A 185 -18.89 -3.17 -2.36
N GLU A 186 -18.08 -2.16 -2.67
CA GLU A 186 -18.19 -1.40 -3.93
C GLU A 186 -17.51 -2.12 -5.09
N GLN A 187 -16.34 -2.75 -4.87
CA GLN A 187 -15.54 -3.36 -5.93
C GLN A 187 -16.03 -4.77 -6.33
N VAL A 188 -16.54 -5.55 -5.38
CA VAL A 188 -17.08 -6.92 -5.55
C VAL A 188 -16.10 -7.87 -6.26
N ARG A 189 -14.80 -7.80 -5.90
CA ARG A 189 -13.72 -8.61 -6.50
C ARG A 189 -13.21 -9.74 -5.61
N LYS A 190 -13.76 -9.87 -4.40
CA LYS A 190 -13.37 -10.82 -3.34
C LYS A 190 -11.88 -10.76 -2.99
N VAL A 191 -11.33 -9.56 -2.94
CA VAL A 191 -9.93 -9.36 -2.55
C VAL A 191 -9.81 -9.28 -1.04
N VAL A 192 -10.71 -8.52 -0.42
CA VAL A 192 -10.76 -8.34 1.03
C VAL A 192 -12.04 -8.98 1.55
N SER A 193 -11.95 -9.76 2.61
CA SER A 193 -13.11 -10.37 3.26
C SER A 193 -12.83 -10.52 4.75
N ASP A 194 -13.87 -10.84 5.51
CA ASP A 194 -13.72 -11.21 6.92
C ASP A 194 -12.72 -12.35 7.15
N SER A 195 -12.55 -13.23 6.16
CA SER A 195 -11.62 -14.37 6.17
C SER A 195 -10.21 -14.07 5.66
N LEU A 196 -9.92 -12.83 5.23
CA LEU A 196 -8.58 -12.43 4.82
C LEU A 196 -7.66 -12.45 6.04
N TYR A 197 -6.53 -13.13 5.94
CA TYR A 197 -5.53 -13.19 7.02
C TYR A 197 -4.67 -11.92 7.00
N ALA A 198 -4.43 -11.32 8.15
CA ALA A 198 -3.63 -10.13 8.30
C ALA A 198 -2.76 -10.20 9.55
N ILE A 199 -1.69 -9.41 9.57
CA ILE A 199 -0.78 -9.25 10.69
C ILE A 199 -0.77 -7.77 11.06
N VAL A 200 -0.86 -7.46 12.34
CA VAL A 200 -0.74 -6.11 12.89
C VAL A 200 0.54 -6.06 13.71
N ALA A 201 1.48 -5.25 13.25
CA ALA A 201 2.72 -4.94 13.94
C ALA A 201 2.53 -3.64 14.74
N SER A 202 2.51 -3.76 16.07
CA SER A 202 2.37 -2.65 17.00
C SER A 202 3.72 -2.26 17.58
N ARG A 203 4.06 -0.97 17.49
CA ARG A 203 5.19 -0.34 18.18
C ARG A 203 6.52 -1.06 17.98
N ILE A 204 6.83 -1.37 16.73
CA ILE A 204 8.09 -2.02 16.35
C ILE A 204 9.29 -1.24 16.90
N GLY A 205 10.18 -1.95 17.61
CA GLY A 205 11.36 -1.43 18.29
C GLY A 205 11.12 -0.81 19.67
N PHE A 206 9.90 -0.84 20.20
CA PHE A 206 9.61 -0.38 21.56
C PHE A 206 9.55 -1.57 22.53
N GLU A 207 9.72 -1.32 23.83
CA GLU A 207 9.68 -2.36 24.88
C GLU A 207 8.36 -3.14 24.92
N ASP A 208 7.25 -2.48 24.57
CA ASP A 208 5.91 -3.05 24.47
C ASP A 208 5.51 -3.37 23.01
N GLN A 209 6.49 -3.66 22.15
CA GLN A 209 6.25 -4.18 20.80
C GLN A 209 5.37 -5.42 20.87
N LYS A 210 4.41 -5.52 19.93
CA LYS A 210 3.53 -6.68 19.81
C LYS A 210 3.19 -6.99 18.36
N ILE A 211 3.23 -8.27 18.01
CA ILE A 211 2.76 -8.77 16.72
C ILE A 211 1.50 -9.60 16.96
N THR A 212 0.38 -9.21 16.34
CA THR A 212 -0.90 -9.94 16.42
C THR A 212 -1.30 -10.36 15.02
N ALA A 213 -1.70 -11.60 14.81
CA ALA A 213 -2.07 -12.11 13.50
C ALA A 213 -3.40 -12.88 13.54
N GLY A 214 -4.17 -12.84 12.45
CA GLY A 214 -5.48 -13.50 12.41
C GLY A 214 -6.29 -13.10 11.19
N LYS A 215 -7.49 -13.66 11.09
CA LYS A 215 -8.48 -13.23 10.09
C LYS A 215 -9.02 -11.85 10.46
N ILE A 216 -9.40 -11.06 9.47
CA ILE A 216 -10.00 -9.73 9.71
C ILE A 216 -11.15 -9.82 10.72
N SER A 217 -12.03 -10.82 10.62
CA SER A 217 -13.13 -11.03 11.57
C SER A 217 -12.66 -11.08 13.02
N SER A 218 -11.55 -11.76 13.29
CA SER A 218 -11.01 -11.97 14.63
C SER A 218 -10.21 -10.76 15.10
N LEU A 219 -9.65 -9.98 14.17
CA LEU A 219 -8.86 -8.78 14.46
C LEU A 219 -9.70 -7.53 14.71
N LEU A 220 -10.94 -7.48 14.21
CA LEU A 220 -11.85 -6.34 14.41
C LEU A 220 -12.20 -6.09 15.89
N ASP A 221 -12.18 -7.14 16.72
CA ASP A 221 -12.51 -7.09 18.15
C ASP A 221 -11.27 -7.02 19.07
N LYS A 222 -10.07 -6.88 18.50
CA LYS A 222 -8.80 -6.85 19.25
C LYS A 222 -8.38 -5.42 19.61
N ASP A 223 -7.79 -5.29 20.79
CA ASP A 223 -7.02 -4.09 21.16
C ASP A 223 -5.54 -4.30 20.78
N PHE A 224 -5.02 -3.38 19.96
CA PHE A 224 -3.65 -3.40 19.48
C PHE A 224 -2.71 -2.53 20.33
N GLY A 225 -3.23 -1.89 21.37
CA GLY A 225 -2.50 -1.00 22.26
C GLY A 225 -2.29 0.39 21.66
N LYS A 226 -1.23 1.06 22.10
CA LYS A 226 -0.89 2.40 21.61
C LYS A 226 -0.22 2.34 20.24
N ALA A 227 -0.48 3.36 19.42
CA ALA A 227 0.22 3.62 18.17
C ALA A 227 1.76 3.77 18.36
N PRO A 228 2.57 3.63 17.29
CA PRO A 228 2.17 3.38 15.90
C PRO A 228 1.87 1.90 15.60
N HIS A 229 1.05 1.67 14.57
CA HIS A 229 0.73 0.35 14.05
C HIS A 229 0.99 0.29 12.53
N THR A 230 1.27 -0.90 12.03
CA THR A 230 1.35 -1.19 10.59
C THR A 230 0.68 -2.53 10.33
N ILE A 231 -0.07 -2.62 9.23
CA ILE A 231 -0.71 -3.87 8.81
C ILE A 231 0.18 -4.54 7.75
N VAL A 232 0.28 -5.85 7.80
CA VAL A 232 0.84 -6.67 6.73
C VAL A 232 -0.23 -7.66 6.26
N ILE A 233 -0.54 -7.64 4.97
CA ILE A 233 -1.39 -8.66 4.34
C ILE A 233 -0.47 -9.67 3.66
N PRO A 234 -0.26 -10.87 4.22
CA PRO A 234 0.63 -11.85 3.63
C PRO A 234 0.06 -12.42 2.32
N GLY A 235 0.91 -12.62 1.30
CA GLY A 235 0.61 -13.42 0.12
C GLY A 235 0.77 -14.92 0.37
N THR A 236 1.52 -15.60 -0.50
CA THR A 236 1.93 -17.01 -0.29
C THR A 236 2.88 -17.07 0.90
N LEU A 237 2.79 -18.08 1.76
CA LEU A 237 3.68 -18.23 2.90
C LEU A 237 4.65 -19.38 2.66
N HIS A 238 5.93 -19.14 2.88
CA HIS A 238 6.89 -20.22 2.99
C HIS A 238 6.67 -20.95 4.33
N PHE A 239 7.02 -22.23 4.41
CA PHE A 239 6.80 -23.00 5.65
C PHE A 239 7.53 -22.37 6.85
N THR A 240 8.73 -21.83 6.64
CA THR A 240 9.49 -21.12 7.69
C THR A 240 8.81 -19.85 8.16
N GLU A 241 8.12 -19.11 7.27
CA GLU A 241 7.36 -17.91 7.64
C GLU A 241 6.12 -18.30 8.45
N SER A 242 5.44 -19.36 8.04
CA SER A 242 4.31 -19.91 8.79
C SER A 242 4.71 -20.38 10.19
N ASP A 243 5.86 -21.03 10.32
CA ASP A 243 6.38 -21.47 11.62
C ASP A 243 6.86 -20.30 12.48
N ALA A 244 7.51 -19.30 11.88
CA ALA A 244 7.90 -18.09 12.57
C ALA A 244 6.70 -17.29 13.08
N LEU A 245 5.65 -17.13 12.26
CA LEU A 245 4.40 -16.46 12.68
C LEU A 245 3.76 -17.15 13.88
N LYS A 246 3.66 -18.48 13.88
CA LYS A 246 3.12 -19.25 15.01
C LYS A 246 3.94 -19.07 16.28
N ALA A 247 5.25 -18.91 16.15
CA ALA A 247 6.16 -18.81 17.28
C ALA A 247 6.28 -17.38 17.84
N LEU A 248 6.21 -16.37 16.97
CA LEU A 248 6.55 -14.98 17.30
C LEU A 248 5.32 -14.07 17.46
N ALA A 249 4.17 -14.42 16.87
CA ALA A 249 2.96 -13.59 16.91
C ALA A 249 1.86 -14.16 17.82
N GLU A 250 1.05 -13.29 18.42
CA GLU A 250 -0.23 -13.67 19.02
C GLU A 250 -1.23 -13.98 17.91
N CYS A 251 -1.33 -15.25 17.53
CA CYS A 251 -2.24 -15.73 16.50
C CYS A 251 -3.65 -15.92 17.07
N ALA A 252 -4.58 -15.05 16.70
CA ALA A 252 -6.02 -15.25 16.93
C ALA A 252 -6.57 -16.39 16.06
N ASP A 253 -6.00 -16.56 14.86
CA ASP A 253 -6.25 -17.68 13.96
C ASP A 253 -4.92 -18.25 13.46
N MET A 254 -4.90 -19.54 13.13
CA MET A 254 -3.73 -20.18 12.53
C MET A 254 -3.33 -19.49 11.21
N PRO A 255 -2.03 -19.33 10.93
CA PRO A 255 -1.57 -18.75 9.67
C PRO A 255 -2.17 -19.43 8.46
N GLU A 256 -2.71 -18.61 7.56
CA GLU A 256 -3.40 -19.05 6.35
C GLU A 256 -2.92 -18.22 5.15
N GLU A 257 -2.75 -18.86 4.01
CA GLU A 257 -2.37 -18.15 2.78
C GLU A 257 -3.55 -17.42 2.17
N ASN A 258 -3.33 -16.17 1.76
CA ASN A 258 -4.38 -15.39 1.09
C ASN A 258 -4.37 -15.59 -0.42
N THR A 259 -3.20 -15.78 -1.03
CA THR A 259 -3.06 -15.87 -2.50
C THR A 259 -3.94 -16.94 -3.15
N PRO A 260 -4.09 -18.16 -2.62
CA PRO A 260 -4.98 -19.17 -3.22
C PRO A 260 -6.46 -18.77 -3.25
N LYS A 261 -6.89 -17.81 -2.42
CA LYS A 261 -8.27 -17.31 -2.36
C LYS A 261 -8.57 -16.26 -3.43
N ILE A 262 -7.53 -15.71 -4.07
CA ILE A 262 -7.67 -14.64 -5.05
C ILE A 262 -7.98 -15.24 -6.43
N GLU A 263 -9.19 -14.97 -6.92
CA GLU A 263 -9.58 -15.29 -8.30
C GLU A 263 -8.74 -14.44 -9.29
N LYS A 264 -8.26 -15.04 -10.38
CA LYS A 264 -7.58 -14.30 -11.45
C LYS A 264 -8.48 -13.19 -11.99
N ILE A 265 -7.91 -12.07 -12.43
CA ILE A 265 -8.68 -10.99 -13.09
C ILE A 265 -9.52 -11.54 -14.24
N SER A 266 -8.95 -12.43 -15.05
CA SER A 266 -9.66 -13.11 -16.13
C SER A 266 -10.90 -13.83 -15.62
N ALA A 267 -10.79 -14.60 -14.53
CA ALA A 267 -11.92 -15.30 -13.93
C ALA A 267 -13.02 -14.33 -13.46
N GLN A 268 -12.62 -13.23 -12.81
CA GLN A 268 -13.56 -12.20 -12.36
C GLN A 268 -14.26 -11.51 -13.55
N MET A 269 -13.49 -11.12 -14.57
CA MET A 269 -14.01 -10.49 -15.79
C MET A 269 -14.95 -11.44 -16.51
N MET A 270 -14.55 -12.69 -16.71
CA MET A 270 -15.39 -13.69 -17.37
C MET A 270 -16.70 -13.91 -16.62
N ARG A 271 -16.66 -13.98 -15.28
CA ARG A 271 -17.86 -14.12 -14.44
C ARG A 271 -18.81 -12.91 -14.56
N LYS A 272 -18.28 -11.71 -14.77
CA LYS A 272 -19.08 -10.48 -14.90
C LYS A 272 -19.59 -10.28 -16.34
N TYR A 273 -18.68 -10.29 -17.31
CA TYR A 273 -18.96 -9.90 -18.69
C TYR A 273 -19.70 -10.99 -19.48
N VAL A 274 -19.40 -12.27 -19.30
CA VAL A 274 -20.10 -13.33 -20.08
C VAL A 274 -21.61 -13.31 -19.85
N PRO A 275 -22.14 -13.29 -18.60
CA PRO A 275 -23.58 -13.21 -18.40
C PRO A 275 -24.18 -11.89 -18.88
N MET A 276 -23.46 -10.77 -18.70
CA MET A 276 -23.90 -9.45 -19.15
C MET A 276 -24.08 -9.40 -20.67
N VAL A 277 -23.04 -9.74 -21.44
CA VAL A 277 -23.07 -9.72 -22.90
C VAL A 277 -24.10 -10.72 -23.44
N ARG A 278 -24.24 -11.89 -22.81
CA ARG A 278 -25.25 -12.88 -23.20
C ARG A 278 -26.68 -12.32 -23.03
N ARG A 279 -26.99 -11.66 -21.92
CA ARG A 279 -28.29 -10.98 -21.73
C ARG A 279 -28.50 -9.85 -22.73
N ALA A 280 -27.46 -9.04 -22.98
CA ALA A 280 -27.53 -7.95 -23.95
C ALA A 280 -27.82 -8.48 -25.37
N LEU A 281 -27.18 -9.60 -25.76
CA LEU A 281 -27.41 -10.28 -27.03
C LEU A 281 -28.84 -10.83 -27.13
N GLU A 282 -29.33 -11.50 -26.08
CA GLU A 282 -30.70 -12.02 -26.01
C GLU A 282 -31.76 -10.91 -26.12
N GLN A 283 -31.49 -9.74 -25.54
CA GLN A 283 -32.37 -8.57 -25.64
C GLN A 283 -32.39 -7.96 -27.04
N ILE A 284 -31.23 -7.86 -27.71
CA ILE A 284 -31.13 -7.16 -29.00
C ILE A 284 -31.51 -8.03 -30.20
N ALA A 285 -31.28 -9.34 -30.13
CA ALA A 285 -31.51 -10.27 -31.25
C ALA A 285 -32.95 -10.19 -31.85
N PRO A 286 -34.04 -10.08 -31.05
CA PRO A 286 -35.40 -9.95 -31.59
C PRO A 286 -35.62 -8.70 -32.43
N HIS A 287 -34.87 -7.62 -32.22
CA HIS A 287 -35.02 -6.36 -32.98
C HIS A 287 -34.48 -6.44 -34.43
N TYR A 288 -33.82 -7.56 -34.76
CA TYR A 288 -33.16 -7.81 -36.04
C TYR A 288 -33.63 -9.12 -36.71
N SER A 289 -34.71 -9.74 -36.23
CA SER A 289 -35.23 -11.02 -36.74
C SER A 289 -35.51 -11.03 -38.25
N ASP A 290 -35.93 -9.89 -38.80
CA ASP A 290 -36.27 -9.73 -40.22
C ASP A 290 -35.11 -9.20 -41.07
N ALA A 291 -34.00 -8.82 -40.44
CA ALA A 291 -32.87 -8.14 -41.07
C ALA A 291 -31.72 -9.13 -41.34
N LYS A 292 -31.79 -9.83 -42.48
CA LYS A 292 -30.82 -10.87 -42.88
C LYS A 292 -29.36 -10.38 -42.92
N GLU A 293 -29.13 -9.09 -43.16
CA GLU A 293 -27.80 -8.49 -43.20
C GLU A 293 -27.08 -8.51 -41.83
N PHE A 294 -27.82 -8.57 -40.71
CA PHE A 294 -27.25 -8.62 -39.36
C PHE A 294 -27.18 -10.03 -38.76
N ALA A 295 -27.70 -11.04 -39.45
CA ALA A 295 -27.71 -12.42 -38.96
C ALA A 295 -26.29 -12.93 -38.65
N GLY A 296 -25.32 -12.64 -39.53
CA GLY A 296 -23.92 -13.01 -39.30
C GLY A 296 -23.26 -12.26 -38.15
N VAL A 297 -23.72 -11.05 -37.81
CA VAL A 297 -23.19 -10.29 -36.66
C VAL A 297 -23.67 -10.91 -35.35
N LEU A 298 -24.96 -11.24 -35.26
CA LEU A 298 -25.56 -11.92 -34.11
C LEU A 298 -24.94 -13.31 -33.89
N GLU A 299 -24.74 -14.07 -34.96
CA GLU A 299 -24.09 -15.38 -34.90
C GLU A 299 -22.64 -15.27 -34.42
N ASN A 300 -21.86 -14.35 -34.98
CA ASN A 300 -20.48 -14.14 -34.54
C ASN A 300 -20.39 -13.66 -33.09
N ALA A 301 -21.32 -12.80 -32.64
CA ALA A 301 -21.37 -12.39 -31.23
C ALA A 301 -21.56 -13.60 -30.30
N ASP A 302 -22.51 -14.51 -30.60
CA ASP A 302 -22.69 -15.74 -29.82
C ASP A 302 -21.46 -16.66 -29.89
N LEU A 303 -20.86 -16.82 -31.07
CA LEU A 303 -19.63 -17.61 -31.24
C LEU A 303 -18.47 -17.06 -30.41
N TYR A 304 -18.29 -15.73 -30.36
CA TYR A 304 -17.26 -15.11 -29.53
C TYR A 304 -17.52 -15.28 -28.03
N ILE A 305 -18.77 -15.25 -27.57
CA ILE A 305 -19.12 -15.57 -26.17
C ILE A 305 -18.72 -17.02 -25.85
N ARG A 306 -19.08 -17.97 -26.71
CA ARG A 306 -18.74 -19.40 -26.52
C ARG A 306 -17.24 -19.66 -26.58
N ASP A 307 -16.54 -18.99 -27.49
CA ASP A 307 -15.07 -19.07 -27.59
C ASP A 307 -14.43 -18.49 -26.34
N ALA A 308 -14.97 -17.41 -25.78
CA ALA A 308 -14.49 -16.84 -24.52
C ALA A 308 -14.61 -17.86 -23.37
N GLU A 309 -15.76 -18.51 -23.20
CA GLU A 309 -15.98 -19.57 -22.21
C GLU A 309 -15.01 -20.74 -22.44
N ARG A 310 -14.87 -21.22 -23.68
CA ARG A 310 -13.96 -22.33 -24.03
C ARG A 310 -12.50 -21.99 -23.76
N PHE A 311 -12.04 -20.79 -24.13
CA PHE A 311 -10.67 -20.37 -23.87
C PHE A 311 -10.40 -20.23 -22.38
N PHE A 312 -11.37 -19.76 -21.61
CA PHE A 312 -11.26 -19.67 -20.16
C PHE A 312 -11.13 -21.05 -19.50
N GLU A 313 -11.95 -22.03 -19.91
CA GLU A 313 -11.84 -23.42 -19.45
C GLU A 313 -10.48 -24.06 -19.78
N GLN A 314 -9.87 -23.66 -20.90
CA GLN A 314 -8.53 -24.11 -21.31
C GLN A 314 -7.38 -23.36 -20.60
N GLY A 315 -7.69 -22.41 -19.70
CA GLY A 315 -6.69 -21.57 -19.03
C GLY A 315 -6.03 -20.52 -19.92
N LYS A 316 -6.60 -20.24 -21.10
CA LYS A 316 -6.12 -19.21 -22.04
C LYS A 316 -6.78 -17.87 -21.74
N ASP A 317 -6.43 -17.33 -20.57
CA ASP A 317 -7.04 -16.14 -19.96
C ASP A 317 -7.10 -14.93 -20.90
N GLU A 318 -6.02 -14.64 -21.64
CA GLU A 318 -5.94 -13.50 -22.56
C GLU A 318 -6.90 -13.62 -23.76
N LEU A 319 -6.99 -14.82 -24.34
CA LEU A 319 -7.89 -15.09 -25.46
C LEU A 319 -9.35 -15.07 -25.02
N ALA A 320 -9.63 -15.50 -23.79
CA ALA A 320 -10.96 -15.43 -23.21
C ALA A 320 -11.43 -13.96 -23.08
N ILE A 321 -10.60 -13.10 -22.48
CA ILE A 321 -10.90 -11.67 -22.33
C ILE A 321 -11.06 -10.99 -23.69
N LEU A 322 -10.18 -11.30 -24.64
CA LEU A 322 -10.25 -10.72 -25.98
C LEU A 322 -11.56 -11.11 -26.69
N SER A 323 -11.94 -12.38 -26.61
CA SER A 323 -13.16 -12.90 -27.26
C SER A 323 -14.42 -12.28 -26.66
N ILE A 324 -14.51 -12.16 -25.33
CA ILE A 324 -15.69 -11.51 -24.72
C ILE A 324 -15.77 -10.02 -25.04
N GLY A 325 -14.63 -9.32 -25.12
CA GLY A 325 -14.60 -7.91 -25.55
C GLY A 325 -15.05 -7.70 -26.99
N TYR A 326 -14.71 -8.61 -27.91
CA TYR A 326 -15.24 -8.58 -29.28
C TYR A 326 -16.76 -8.80 -29.32
N ALA A 327 -17.27 -9.76 -28.55
CA ALA A 327 -18.70 -10.00 -28.46
C ALA A 327 -19.44 -8.76 -27.93
N ASP A 328 -18.94 -8.17 -26.84
CA ASP A 328 -19.52 -6.97 -26.22
C ASP A 328 -19.60 -5.81 -27.22
N GLY A 329 -18.50 -5.52 -27.93
CA GLY A 329 -18.47 -4.46 -28.94
C GLY A 329 -19.43 -4.69 -30.11
N LEU A 330 -19.62 -5.93 -30.56
CA LEU A 330 -20.61 -6.26 -31.59
C LEU A 330 -22.04 -6.06 -31.10
N VAL A 331 -22.34 -6.48 -29.88
CA VAL A 331 -23.67 -6.35 -29.27
C VAL A 331 -24.01 -4.88 -29.04
N ASP A 332 -23.08 -4.10 -28.49
CA ASP A 332 -23.27 -2.67 -28.27
C ASP A 332 -23.47 -1.89 -29.58
N ALA A 333 -22.74 -2.23 -30.65
CA ALA A 333 -22.96 -1.63 -31.95
C ALA A 333 -24.40 -1.85 -32.46
N LEU A 334 -24.95 -3.06 -32.28
CA LEU A 334 -26.34 -3.38 -32.64
C LEU A 334 -27.35 -2.63 -31.76
N ARG A 335 -27.07 -2.46 -30.46
CA ARG A 335 -27.93 -1.70 -29.54
C ARG A 335 -27.96 -0.22 -29.91
N ILE A 336 -26.80 0.38 -30.13
CA ILE A 336 -26.65 1.79 -30.53
C ILE A 336 -27.41 2.05 -31.84
N ALA A 337 -27.32 1.14 -32.82
CA ALA A 337 -28.04 1.27 -34.09
C ALA A 337 -29.58 1.25 -33.94
N LYS A 338 -30.12 0.77 -32.81
CA LYS A 338 -31.55 0.84 -32.46
C LYS A 338 -31.89 1.96 -31.49
N GLY A 339 -30.93 2.82 -31.15
CA GLY A 339 -31.11 3.88 -30.15
C GLY A 339 -31.25 3.35 -28.72
N ILE A 340 -30.80 2.12 -28.45
CA ILE A 340 -30.77 1.52 -27.13
C ILE A 340 -29.38 1.80 -26.53
N GLU A 341 -29.33 2.31 -25.30
CA GLU A 341 -28.06 2.55 -24.63
C GLU A 341 -27.28 1.23 -24.38
N PRO A 342 -25.94 1.26 -24.46
CA PRO A 342 -25.08 0.16 -24.02
C PRO A 342 -25.45 -0.32 -22.62
N GLU A 343 -25.33 -1.62 -22.37
CA GLU A 343 -25.54 -2.14 -21.02
C GLU A 343 -24.37 -1.69 -20.13
N MET A 344 -24.59 -0.67 -19.30
CA MET A 344 -23.53 -0.15 -18.43
C MET A 344 -23.24 -1.10 -17.27
N ASN A 345 -21.95 -1.20 -16.93
CA ASN A 345 -21.47 -1.83 -15.70
C ASN A 345 -22.09 -1.15 -14.48
N SER A 346 -23.17 -1.73 -13.95
CA SER A 346 -23.57 -1.51 -12.54
C SER A 346 -22.83 -2.46 -11.61
#